data_AF-A0A7C4VAU5-F1
#
_entry.id   AF-A0A7C4VAU5-F1
#
_cell.length_a   1.000
_cell.length_b   1.000
_cell.length_c   1.000
_cell.angle_alpha   90.00
_cell.angle_beta   90.00
_cell.angle_gamma   90.00
#
_symmetry.space_group_name_H-M   'P 1'
#
loop_
_entity.id
_entity.type
_entity.pdbx_description
1 polymer ?
#
loop_
_entity_poly.entity_id
_entity_poly.type
_entity_poly.pdbx_seq_one_letter_code
_entity_poly.pdbx_strand_id
1 'polypeptide(L)'
;MFELARAVEIYASVHFAIMGLSHLFRPLAWVQLFTLLRAQGTPGVFAHGFLSLFFGAMIVAFHNVWSGPGTALTVVGWLYVAKSTACFLAPNFQLASLGRVSNDRKWV
;
A
#
# COMPACT_ATOMS: atom_id res chain seq x y z
N MET A 1 23.71 -11.30 2.50
CA MET A 1 22.97 -10.18 1.85
C MET A 1 22.05 -10.69 0.73
N PHE A 2 22.52 -11.56 -0.17
CA PHE A 2 21.69 -12.15 -1.23
C PHE A 2 20.46 -12.94 -0.73
N GLU A 3 20.59 -13.70 0.36
CA GLU A 3 19.46 -14.47 0.93
C GLU A 3 18.35 -13.57 1.48
N LEU A 4 18.71 -12.44 2.10
CA LEU A 4 17.75 -11.50 2.65
C LEU A 4 16.97 -10.78 1.55
N ALA A 5 17.65 -10.35 0.49
CA ALA A 5 16.99 -9.78 -0.68
C ALA A 5 16.00 -10.79 -1.29
N ARG A 6 16.41 -12.05 -1.47
CA ARG A 6 15.52 -13.11 -1.96
C ARG A 6 14.31 -13.31 -1.04
N ALA A 7 14.50 -13.29 0.28
CA ALA A 7 13.40 -13.41 1.24
C ALA A 7 12.39 -12.26 1.09
N VAL A 8 12.86 -11.03 0.87
CA VAL A 8 12.01 -9.85 0.62
C VAL A 8 11.26 -9.96 -0.70
N GLU A 9 11.89 -10.50 -1.75
CA GLU A 9 11.21 -10.77 -3.03
C GLU A 9 10.06 -11.76 -2.87
N ILE A 10 10.28 -12.84 -2.11
CA ILE A 10 9.24 -13.84 -1.82
C ILE A 10 8.13 -13.19 -0.98
N TYR A 11 8.49 -12.46 0.08
CA TYR A 11 7.56 -11.70 0.91
C TYR A 11 6.68 -10.77 0.06
N ALA A 12 7.28 -9.96 -0.81
CA ALA A 12 6.57 -9.04 -1.68
C ALA A 12 5.70 -9.77 -2.71
N SER A 13 6.19 -10.87 -3.29
CA SER A 13 5.43 -11.68 -4.26
C SER A 13 4.17 -12.26 -3.64
N VAL A 14 4.26 -12.81 -2.42
CA VAL A 14 3.10 -13.32 -1.67
C VAL A 14 2.13 -12.18 -1.36
N HIS A 15 2.62 -11.04 -0.90
CA HIS A 15 1.78 -9.87 -0.60
C HIS A 15 1.05 -9.38 -1.85
N PHE A 16 1.75 -9.16 -2.97
CA PHE A 16 1.13 -8.69 -4.20
C PHE A 16 0.15 -9.69 -4.79
N ALA A 17 0.45 -10.99 -4.72
CA ALA A 17 -0.48 -12.02 -5.16
C ALA A 17 -1.78 -11.98 -4.35
N ILE A 18 -1.69 -12.03 -3.01
CA ILE A 18 -2.88 -12.06 -2.15
C ILE A 18 -3.66 -10.73 -2.25
N MET A 19 -2.97 -9.59 -2.18
CA MET A 19 -3.59 -8.27 -2.29
C MET A 19 -4.23 -8.09 -3.66
N GLY A 20 -3.54 -8.44 -4.74
CA GLY A 20 -4.05 -8.36 -6.12
C GLY A 20 -5.28 -9.24 -6.31
N LEU A 21 -5.24 -10.50 -5.90
CA LEU A 21 -6.39 -11.41 -5.98
C LEU A 21 -7.57 -10.87 -5.14
N SER A 22 -7.32 -10.32 -3.95
CA SER A 22 -8.39 -9.71 -3.16
C SER A 22 -9.03 -8.50 -3.84
N HIS A 23 -8.26 -7.68 -4.56
CA HIS A 23 -8.78 -6.55 -5.32
C HIS A 23 -9.62 -7.02 -6.52
N LEU A 24 -9.19 -8.10 -7.19
CA LEU A 24 -9.90 -8.69 -8.32
C LEU A 24 -11.23 -9.35 -7.89
N PHE A 25 -11.20 -10.16 -6.83
CA PHE A 25 -12.37 -10.95 -6.43
C PHE A 25 -13.29 -10.26 -5.42
N ARG A 26 -12.78 -9.29 -4.65
CA ARG A 26 -13.53 -8.59 -3.58
C ARG A 26 -13.44 -7.07 -3.70
N PRO A 27 -13.67 -6.45 -4.88
CA PRO A 27 -13.52 -5.01 -5.05
C PRO A 27 -14.44 -4.20 -4.11
N LEU A 28 -15.67 -4.68 -3.85
CA LEU A 28 -16.60 -4.02 -2.93
C LEU A 28 -16.11 -4.02 -1.48
N ALA A 29 -15.39 -5.06 -1.04
CA ALA A 29 -14.82 -5.10 0.30
C ALA A 29 -13.74 -4.01 0.48
N TRP A 30 -12.96 -3.73 -0.56
CA TRP A 30 -12.00 -2.63 -0.57
C TRP A 30 -12.70 -1.26 -0.54
N VAL A 31 -13.82 -1.09 -1.28
CA VAL A 31 -14.63 0.12 -1.19
C VAL A 31 -15.16 0.34 0.23
N GLN A 32 -15.67 -0.72 0.87
CA GLN A 32 -16.13 -0.68 2.26
C GLN A 32 -15.00 -0.32 3.22
N LEU A 33 -13.82 -0.93 3.08
CA LEU A 33 -12.65 -0.62 3.90
C LEU A 33 -12.25 0.85 3.78
N PHE A 34 -12.12 1.37 2.56
CA PHE A 34 -11.73 2.78 2.37
C PHE A 34 -12.80 3.77 2.84
N THR A 35 -14.07 3.40 2.70
CA THR A 35 -15.19 4.18 3.26
C THR A 35 -15.14 4.21 4.78
N LEU A 36 -14.87 3.07 5.42
CA LEU A 36 -14.69 2.97 6.87
C LEU A 36 -13.50 3.82 7.35
N LEU A 37 -12.34 3.69 6.70
CA LEU A 37 -11.15 4.47 7.04
C LEU A 37 -11.41 5.97 6.89
N ARG A 38 -12.11 6.40 5.82
CA ARG A 38 -12.51 7.80 5.65
C ARG A 38 -13.42 8.28 6.78
N ALA A 39 -14.41 7.48 7.18
CA ALA A 39 -15.36 7.84 8.24
C ALA A 39 -14.67 8.06 9.59
N GLN A 40 -13.50 7.45 9.81
CA GLN A 40 -12.68 7.66 11.01
C GLN A 40 -11.83 8.94 10.96
N GLY A 41 -11.85 9.72 9.88
CA GLY A 41 -11.05 10.95 9.75
C GLY A 41 -9.54 10.69 9.81
N THR A 42 -8.80 11.53 10.55
CA THR A 42 -7.34 11.42 10.68
C THR A 42 -6.86 10.07 11.22
N PRO A 43 -7.46 9.47 12.27
CA PRO A 43 -7.13 8.11 12.70
C PRO A 43 -7.15 7.06 11.58
N GLY A 44 -8.15 7.11 10.69
CA GLY A 44 -8.24 6.17 9.56
C GLY A 44 -7.14 6.38 8.52
N VAL A 45 -6.74 7.64 8.29
CA VAL A 45 -5.58 7.97 7.45
C VAL A 45 -4.28 7.42 8.07
N PHE A 46 -4.13 7.52 9.39
CA PHE A 46 -2.96 7.00 10.10
C PHE A 46 -2.90 5.47 10.02
N ALA A 47 -4.02 4.77 10.23
CA ALA A 47 -4.09 3.32 10.07
C ALA A 47 -3.66 2.86 8.67
N HIS A 48 -4.12 3.55 7.63
CA HIS A 48 -3.70 3.31 6.24
C HIS A 48 -2.20 3.62 6.03
N GLY A 49 -1.69 4.66 6.68
CA GLY A 49 -0.28 5.03 6.72
C GLY A 49 0.61 3.97 7.36
N PHE A 50 0.21 3.38 8.50
CA PHE A 50 0.96 2.32 9.18
C PHE A 50 1.08 1.06 8.32
N LEU A 51 -0.02 0.61 7.71
CA LEU A 51 -0.01 -0.55 6.80
C LEU A 51 0.95 -0.32 5.63
N SER A 52 0.88 0.86 5.02
CA SER A 52 1.76 1.26 3.92
C SER A 52 3.22 1.34 4.38
N LEU A 53 3.46 1.85 5.59
CA LEU A 53 4.82 2.11 6.10
C LEU A 53 5.51 0.80 6.40
N PHE A 54 4.82 -0.13 7.07
CA PHE A 54 5.39 -1.43 7.42
C PHE A 54 5.86 -2.17 6.16
N PHE A 55 5.00 -2.27 5.15
CA PHE A 55 5.34 -2.93 3.90
C PHE A 55 6.48 -2.21 3.15
N GLY A 56 6.37 -0.88 2.99
CA GLY A 56 7.39 -0.08 2.28
C GLY A 56 8.75 -0.08 2.97
N ALA A 57 8.77 0.11 4.30
CA ALA A 57 10.00 0.15 5.07
C ALA A 57 10.73 -1.20 5.08
N MET A 58 10.01 -2.33 5.12
CA MET A 58 10.65 -3.65 4.98
C MET A 58 11.35 -3.79 3.62
N ILE A 59 10.73 -3.33 2.53
CA ILE A 59 11.36 -3.38 1.21
C ILE A 59 12.58 -2.46 1.15
N VAL A 60 12.45 -1.19 1.56
CA VAL A 60 13.56 -0.22 1.49
C VAL A 60 14.74 -0.63 2.38
N ALA A 61 14.48 -1.21 3.56
CA ALA A 61 15.54 -1.64 4.47
C ALA A 61 16.33 -2.86 3.96
N PHE A 62 15.66 -3.76 3.24
CA PHE A 62 16.20 -5.10 2.96
C PHE A 62 16.30 -5.47 1.47
N HIS A 63 15.78 -4.65 0.56
CA HIS A 63 15.79 -4.83 -0.91
C HIS A 63 15.91 -3.50 -1.67
N ASN A 64 16.94 -2.70 -1.35
CA ASN A 64 17.21 -1.43 -2.03
C ASN A 64 18.08 -1.65 -3.28
N VAL A 65 17.57 -2.39 -4.27
CA VAL A 65 18.27 -2.85 -5.47
C VAL A 65 17.81 -2.04 -6.70
N TRP A 66 18.72 -1.26 -7.28
CA TRP A 66 18.42 -0.37 -8.42
C TRP A 66 18.81 -0.94 -9.79
N SER A 67 18.98 -2.26 -9.90
CA SER A 67 19.35 -2.94 -11.14
C SER A 67 18.36 -4.04 -11.53
N GLY A 68 18.07 -4.14 -12.83
CA GLY A 68 17.24 -5.21 -13.39
C GLY A 68 15.79 -5.19 -12.91
N PRO A 69 15.11 -6.35 -12.86
CA PRO A 69 13.73 -6.44 -12.38
C PRO A 69 13.54 -6.02 -10.92
N GLY A 70 14.59 -6.13 -10.09
CA GLY A 70 14.57 -5.73 -8.67
C GLY A 70 14.24 -4.25 -8.46
N THR A 71 14.60 -3.38 -9.42
CA THR A 71 14.30 -1.95 -9.38
C THR A 71 12.81 -1.67 -9.20
N ALA A 72 11.93 -2.48 -9.81
CA ALA A 72 10.49 -2.31 -9.68
C ALA A 72 10.04 -2.47 -8.22
N LEU A 73 10.58 -3.47 -7.51
CA LEU A 73 10.26 -3.70 -6.10
C LEU A 73 10.78 -2.55 -5.23
N THR A 74 12.00 -2.09 -5.45
CA THR A 74 12.57 -0.95 -4.73
C THR A 74 11.76 0.33 -4.93
N VAL A 75 11.32 0.61 -6.16
CA VAL A 75 10.43 1.76 -6.45
C VAL A 75 9.11 1.63 -5.69
N VAL A 76 8.49 0.45 -5.70
CA VAL A 76 7.25 0.22 -4.94
C VAL A 76 7.47 0.45 -3.44
N GLY A 77 8.58 -0.03 -2.87
CA GLY A 77 8.94 0.21 -1.48
C GLY A 77 8.98 1.70 -1.15
N TRP A 78 9.70 2.50 -1.96
CA TRP A 78 9.77 3.95 -1.80
C TRP A 78 8.43 4.66 -2.00
N LEU A 79 7.58 4.22 -2.93
CA LEU A 79 6.24 4.76 -3.11
C LEU A 79 5.36 4.54 -1.88
N TYR A 80 5.46 3.37 -1.25
CA TYR A 80 4.76 3.08 0.01
C TYR A 80 5.27 3.96 1.16
N VAL A 81 6.59 4.14 1.28
CA VAL A 81 7.18 5.07 2.26
C VAL A 81 6.67 6.50 2.03
N ALA A 82 6.73 7.00 0.78
CA ALA A 82 6.25 8.33 0.43
C ALA A 82 4.76 8.51 0.73
N LYS A 83 3.94 7.49 0.42
CA LYS A 83 2.51 7.47 0.75
C LYS A 83 2.28 7.57 2.26
N SER A 84 3.01 6.80 3.05
CA SER A 84 2.93 6.85 4.51
C SER A 84 3.36 8.20 5.07
N THR A 85 4.44 8.78 4.54
CA THR A 85 4.85 10.15 4.88
C THR A 85 3.71 11.14 4.65
N ALA A 86 3.02 11.05 3.50
CA ALA A 86 1.86 11.88 3.23
C ALA A 86 0.68 11.61 4.19
N CYS A 87 0.45 10.36 4.60
CA CYS A 87 -0.57 10.04 5.60
C CYS A 87 -0.29 10.69 6.96
N PHE A 88 0.96 10.69 7.41
CA PHE A 88 1.32 11.22 8.74
C PHE A 88 1.56 12.73 8.76
N LEU A 89 2.12 13.30 7.68
CA LEU A 89 2.48 14.73 7.63
C LEU A 89 1.43 15.59 6.91
N ALA A 90 0.60 15.00 6.05
CA ALA A 90 -0.44 15.70 5.30
C ALA A 90 -1.79 14.95 5.32
N PRO A 91 -2.35 14.63 6.51
CA PRO A 91 -3.52 13.74 6.62
C PRO A 91 -4.76 14.28 5.90
N ASN A 92 -4.95 15.60 5.83
CA ASN A 92 -6.08 16.20 5.11
C ASN A 92 -6.06 15.89 3.61
N PHE A 93 -4.87 15.88 3.00
CA PHE A 93 -4.70 15.51 1.59
C PHE A 93 -5.07 14.03 1.36
N GLN A 94 -4.62 13.16 2.25
CA GLN A 94 -4.93 11.72 2.16
C GLN A 94 -6.40 11.41 2.49
N LEU A 95 -7.02 12.14 3.41
CA LEU A 95 -8.44 12.02 3.71
C LEU A 95 -9.30 12.37 2.48
N ALA A 96 -8.93 13.43 1.76
CA ALA A 96 -9.57 13.78 0.48
C ALA A 96 -9.38 12.67 -0.57
N SER A 97 -8.20 12.04 -0.61
CA SER A 97 -7.93 10.92 -1.52
C SER A 97 -8.78 9.69 -1.23
N LEU A 98 -8.97 9.32 0.05
CA LEU A 98 -9.86 8.22 0.45
C LEU A 98 -11.30 8.46 -0.02
N GLY A 99 -11.70 9.72 -0.15
CA GLY A 99 -13.03 10.10 -0.62
C GLY A 99 -13.29 9.92 -2.12
N ARG A 100 -12.28 9.55 -2.91
CA ARG A 100 -12.43 9.28 -4.36
C ARG A 100 -12.98 7.88 -4.64
N VAL A 101 -13.00 7.00 -3.64
CA VAL A 101 -13.56 5.66 -3.76
C VAL A 101 -15.08 5.77 -3.60
N SER A 102 -15.85 5.44 -4.63
CA SER A 102 -17.32 5.40 -4.57
C SER A 102 -17.86 4.07 -5.09
N ASN A 103 -19.04 3.70 -4.58
CA ASN A 103 -19.81 2.56 -5.06
C ASN A 103 -20.39 2.78 -6.47
N ASP A 104 -20.33 4.00 -7.01
CA ASP A 104 -20.98 4.35 -8.29
C ASP A 104 -20.27 3.75 -9.51
N ARG A 105 -19.05 3.22 -9.33
CA ARG A 105 -18.50 2.23 -10.26
C ARG A 105 -19.20 0.89 -10.05
N LYS A 106 -20.45 0.83 -10.55
CA LYS A 106 -21.14 -0.40 -10.89
C LYS A 106 -20.28 -1.13 -11.92
N TRP A 107 -19.43 -2.04 -11.46
CA TRP A 107 -18.93 -3.10 -12.33
C TRP A 107 -20.14 -4.00 -12.60
N VAL A 108 -20.68 -3.86 -13.81
CA VAL A 108 -21.58 -4.83 -14.44
C VAL A 108 -20.85 -6.16 -14.55
#